data_AF-A0A7Y3ELQ5-F1
#
_entry.id   AF-A0A7Y3ELQ5-F1
#
_cell.length_a   1.000
_cell.length_b   1.000
_cell.length_c   1.000
_cell.angle_alpha   90.00
_cell.angle_beta   90.00
_cell.angle_gamma   90.00
#
_symmetry.space_group_name_H-M   'P 1'
#
loop_
_entity.id
_entity.type
_entity.pdbx_description
1 polymer ?
#
loop_
_entity_poly.entity_id
_entity_poly.type
_entity_poly.pdbx_seq_one_letter_code
_entity_poly.pdbx_strand_id
1 'polypeptide(L)'
;MKFIADLHVHSKYSRATAKNLDLENLYIAGQLKGITVLGTGDITHPAWFKEIKEKLVPAEEGLFKLREDIARVCKNYIPDNCRGTVRFILASEISSIYKKREKTR
;
A
#
# COMPACT_ATOMS: atom_id res chain seq x y z
N MET A 1 22.40 1.30 4.44
CA MET A 1 21.28 1.09 5.39
C MET A 1 20.53 -0.18 4.95
N LYS A 2 20.14 -1.06 5.87
CA LYS A 2 19.35 -2.26 5.55
C LYS A 2 17.88 -2.00 5.87
N PHE A 3 16.97 -2.42 5.00
CA PHE A 3 15.53 -2.31 5.21
C PHE A 3 14.79 -3.49 4.56
N ILE A 4 13.56 -3.74 5.03
CA ILE A 4 12.68 -4.76 4.45
C ILE A 4 11.66 -4.07 3.56
N ALA A 5 11.43 -4.63 2.37
CA ALA A 5 10.45 -4.12 1.42
C ALA A 5 9.49 -5.22 0.99
N ASP A 6 8.22 -4.85 0.86
CA ASP A 6 7.21 -5.65 0.17
C ASP A 6 6.62 -4.80 -0.96
N LEU A 7 7.02 -5.12 -2.19
CA LEU A 7 6.75 -4.29 -3.37
C LEU A 7 5.58 -4.80 -4.21
N HIS A 8 5.01 -5.94 -3.85
CA HIS A 8 3.88 -6.53 -4.56
C HIS A 8 2.73 -6.76 -3.58
N VAL A 9 1.91 -5.73 -3.45
CA VAL A 9 0.63 -5.79 -2.74
C VAL A 9 -0.48 -5.34 -3.67
N HIS A 10 -1.71 -5.60 -3.26
CA HIS A 10 -2.90 -5.09 -3.95
C HIS A 10 -3.66 -4.12 -3.05
N SER A 11 -4.61 -3.42 -3.64
CA SER A 11 -5.60 -2.60 -2.97
C SER A 11 -6.90 -3.38 -2.69
N LYS A 12 -7.78 -2.79 -1.90
CA LYS A 12 -9.17 -3.26 -1.70
C LYS A 12 -10.02 -3.32 -2.99
N TYR A 13 -9.54 -2.74 -4.10
CA TYR A 13 -10.23 -2.76 -5.40
C TYR A 13 -9.85 -3.96 -6.27
N SER A 14 -8.79 -4.67 -5.91
CA SER A 14 -8.43 -5.93 -6.56
C SER A 14 -9.43 -7.04 -6.26
N ARG A 15 -9.50 -8.03 -7.14
CA ARG A 15 -10.36 -9.19 -6.94
C ARG A 15 -9.79 -10.06 -5.82
N ALA A 16 -10.68 -10.61 -4.99
CA ALA A 16 -10.34 -11.51 -3.90
C ALA A 16 -9.36 -10.93 -2.85
N THR A 17 -9.33 -9.59 -2.68
CA THR A 17 -8.60 -8.93 -1.59
C THR A 17 -9.54 -8.53 -0.45
N ALA A 18 -8.97 -8.23 0.72
CA ALA A 18 -9.74 -7.78 1.87
C ALA A 18 -10.34 -6.40 1.61
N LYS A 19 -11.58 -6.16 2.05
CA LYS A 19 -12.28 -4.88 1.87
C LYS A 19 -11.59 -3.71 2.58
N ASN A 20 -10.83 -4.00 3.64
CA ASN A 20 -10.05 -3.04 4.42
C ASN A 20 -8.57 -3.01 4.00
N LEU A 21 -8.21 -3.53 2.81
CA LEU A 21 -6.85 -3.41 2.29
C LEU A 21 -6.62 -1.99 1.74
N ASP A 22 -6.58 -1.01 2.65
CA ASP A 22 -6.34 0.41 2.40
C ASP A 22 -4.97 0.86 2.93
N LEU A 23 -4.61 2.14 2.71
CA LEU A 23 -3.28 2.67 3.04
C LEU A 23 -3.03 2.69 4.55
N GLU A 24 -4.07 2.90 5.35
CA GLU A 24 -4.03 2.88 6.81
C GLU A 24 -3.71 1.48 7.34
N ASN A 25 -4.44 0.46 6.86
CA ASN A 25 -4.21 -0.93 7.25
C ASN A 25 -2.87 -1.45 6.73
N LEU A 26 -2.44 -1.05 5.52
CA LEU A 26 -1.11 -1.35 5.00
C LEU A 26 -0.01 -0.71 5.87
N TYR A 27 -0.20 0.55 6.29
CA TYR A 27 0.73 1.24 7.20
C TYR A 27 0.85 0.51 8.55
N ILE A 28 -0.29 0.15 9.16
CA ILE A 28 -0.32 -0.60 10.43
C ILE A 28 0.37 -1.96 10.26
N ALA A 29 0.02 -2.72 9.22
CA ALA A 29 0.62 -4.02 8.96
C ALA A 29 2.13 -3.93 8.69
N GLY A 30 2.57 -2.89 7.97
CA GLY A 30 3.99 -2.63 7.74
C GLY A 30 4.76 -2.43 9.04
N GLN A 31 4.21 -1.66 9.98
CA GLN A 31 4.78 -1.42 11.29
C GLN A 31 4.87 -2.72 12.12
N LEU A 32 3.75 -3.45 12.20
CA LEU A 32 3.68 -4.73 12.94
C LEU A 32 4.66 -5.78 12.39
N LYS A 33 4.89 -5.80 11.07
CA LYS A 33 5.79 -6.73 10.40
C LYS A 33 7.24 -6.24 10.29
N GLY A 34 7.52 -4.98 10.66
CA GLY A 34 8.85 -4.37 10.48
C GLY A 34 9.22 -4.07 9.02
N ILE A 35 8.24 -3.94 8.12
CA ILE A 35 8.45 -3.56 6.72
C ILE A 35 8.62 -2.05 6.64
N THR A 36 9.74 -1.60 6.06
CA THR A 36 10.04 -0.17 5.93
C THR A 36 9.50 0.43 4.65
N VAL A 37 9.45 -0.33 3.56
CA VAL A 37 8.97 0.14 2.25
C VAL A 37 7.87 -0.79 1.73
N LEU A 38 6.72 -0.21 1.42
CA LEU A 38 5.56 -0.91 0.84
C LEU A 38 5.29 -0.40 -0.57
N GLY A 39 5.01 -1.30 -1.50
CA GLY A 39 4.33 -0.93 -2.74
C GLY A 39 2.92 -0.45 -2.42
N THR A 40 2.38 0.50 -3.19
CA THR A 40 0.96 0.85 -3.08
C THR A 40 0.05 -0.19 -3.73
N GLY A 41 0.55 -0.91 -4.73
CA GLY A 41 -0.25 -1.75 -5.61
C GLY A 41 -1.22 -0.94 -6.47
N ASP A 42 -1.72 -1.54 -7.55
CA ASP A 42 -2.92 -1.12 -8.30
C ASP A 42 -3.04 0.38 -8.64
N ILE A 43 -1.94 1.14 -8.79
CA ILE A 43 -2.00 2.62 -8.96
C ILE A 43 -2.78 3.09 -10.19
N THR A 44 -3.04 2.18 -11.13
CA THR A 44 -3.83 2.43 -12.35
C THR A 44 -5.33 2.40 -12.08
N HIS A 45 -5.79 1.88 -10.93
CA HIS A 45 -7.21 1.88 -10.56
C HIS A 45 -7.66 3.31 -10.15
N PRO A 46 -8.65 3.92 -10.83
CA PRO A 46 -8.96 5.34 -10.63
C PRO A 46 -9.33 5.74 -9.20
N ALA A 47 -10.15 4.94 -8.52
CA ALA A 47 -10.54 5.22 -7.14
C ALA A 47 -9.37 5.01 -6.15
N TRP A 48 -8.47 4.08 -6.45
CA TRP A 48 -7.29 3.84 -5.60
C TRP A 48 -6.28 4.97 -5.77
N PHE A 49 -6.06 5.41 -7.00
CA PHE A 49 -5.21 6.55 -7.30
C PHE A 49 -5.69 7.85 -6.64
N LYS A 50 -7.01 8.05 -6.56
CA LYS A 50 -7.60 9.15 -5.81
C LYS A 50 -7.26 9.06 -4.32
N GLU A 51 -7.44 7.90 -3.70
CA GLU A 51 -7.07 7.69 -2.29
C GLU A 51 -5.57 7.91 -2.04
N ILE A 52 -4.71 7.42 -2.95
CA ILE A 52 -3.25 7.65 -2.89
C ILE A 52 -2.95 9.15 -2.89
N LYS A 53 -3.53 9.91 -3.82
CA LYS A 53 -3.33 11.37 -3.90
C LYS A 53 -3.83 12.11 -2.67
N GLU A 54 -4.93 11.65 -2.07
CA GLU A 54 -5.52 12.29 -0.89
C GLU A 54 -4.71 11.98 0.38
N LYS A 55 -4.26 10.73 0.55
CA LYS A 55 -3.73 10.24 1.83
C LYS A 55 -2.20 10.18 1.88
N LEU A 56 -1.52 10.12 0.74
CA LEU A 56 -0.06 10.08 0.70
C LEU A 56 0.54 11.45 0.39
N VAL A 57 1.62 11.76 1.08
CA VAL A 57 2.43 12.97 0.85
C VAL A 57 3.87 12.56 0.55
N PRO A 58 4.63 13.35 -0.23
CA PRO A 58 6.05 13.10 -0.46
C PRO A 58 6.83 13.00 0.86
N ALA A 59 7.84 12.12 0.89
CA ALA A 59 8.73 11.95 2.03
C ALA A 59 10.21 12.11 1.61
N GLU A 60 10.71 11.16 0.83
CA GLU A 60 12.02 11.18 0.19
C GLU A 60 11.84 11.05 -1.34
N GLU A 61 12.91 11.18 -2.13
CA GLU A 61 12.81 11.07 -3.58
C GLU A 61 12.23 9.72 -4.01
N GLY A 62 11.10 9.75 -4.73
CA GLY A 62 10.37 8.56 -5.16
C GLY A 62 9.58 7.84 -4.05
N LEU A 63 9.64 8.31 -2.81
CA LEU A 63 8.96 7.72 -1.67
C LEU A 63 7.89 8.64 -1.09
N PHE A 64 6.83 8.01 -0.59
CA PHE A 64 5.69 8.67 0.00
C PHE A 64 5.49 8.19 1.43
N LYS A 65 4.77 8.95 2.22
CA LYS A 65 4.31 8.56 3.56
C LYS A 65 2.84 8.89 3.73
N LEU A 66 2.20 8.20 4.66
CA LEU A 66 0.84 8.54 5.06
C LEU A 66 0.82 9.94 5.68
N ARG A 67 -0.21 10.73 5.36
CA ARG A 67 -0.41 12.06 5.93
C ARG A 67 -0.45 11.98 7.47
N GLU A 68 0.16 12.96 8.14
CA GLU A 68 0.47 12.83 9.59
C GLU A 68 -0.79 12.73 10.48
N ASP A 69 -1.88 13.40 10.10
CA ASP A 69 -3.18 13.29 10.78
C ASP A 69 -3.72 11.85 10.76
N ILE A 70 -3.64 11.18 9.60
CA ILE A 70 -4.07 9.78 9.45
C ILE A 70 -3.10 8.85 10.18
N ALA A 71 -1.80 9.06 10.01
CA ALA A 71 -0.77 8.25 10.66
C ALA A 71 -0.86 8.31 12.19
N ARG A 72 -1.22 9.49 12.75
CA ARG A 72 -1.44 9.66 14.19
C ARG A 72 -2.58 8.79 14.72
N VAL A 73 -3.69 8.70 13.97
CA VAL A 73 -4.80 7.81 14.34
C VAL A 73 -4.38 6.35 14.25
N CYS A 74 -3.60 5.97 13.23
CA CYS A 74 -3.10 4.61 13.05
C CYS A 74 -2.18 4.15 14.20
N LYS A 75 -1.41 5.06 14.82
CA LYS A 75 -0.51 4.75 15.96
C LYS A 75 -1.24 4.15 17.17
N ASN A 76 -2.55 4.40 17.32
CA ASN A 76 -3.36 3.81 18.39
C ASN A 76 -3.52 2.28 18.25
N TYR A 77 -3.30 1.73 17.05
CA TYR A 77 -3.40 0.31 16.75
C TYR A 77 -2.02 -0.38 16.67
N ILE A 78 -0.94 0.34 16.97
CA ILE A 78 0.44 -0.15 16.85
C ILE A 78 1.11 -0.13 18.24
N PRO A 79 1.54 -1.29 18.77
CA PRO A 79 2.33 -1.37 20.00
C PRO A 79 3.61 -0.53 19.90
N ASP A 80 4.03 0.07 21.02
CA ASP A 80 5.17 1.01 21.06
C ASP A 80 6.47 0.42 20.47
N ASN A 81 6.74 -0.87 20.72
CA ASN A 81 7.91 -1.58 20.21
C ASN A 81 7.87 -1.88 18.71
N CYS A 82 6.70 -1.81 18.07
CA CYS A 82 6.54 -1.99 16.63
C CYS A 82 6.55 -0.65 15.87
N ARG A 83 6.54 0.49 16.59
CA ARG A 83 6.51 1.81 15.96
C ARG A 83 7.87 2.10 15.31
N GLY A 84 7.84 2.28 14.00
CA GLY A 84 9.00 2.57 13.17
C GLY A 84 8.63 3.43 11.98
N THR A 85 9.43 3.32 10.93
CA THR A 85 9.26 4.08 9.69
C THR A 85 8.61 3.19 8.64
N VAL A 86 7.52 3.67 8.02
CA VAL A 86 6.94 3.09 6.80
C VAL A 86 6.95 4.15 5.71
N ARG A 87 7.35 3.73 4.51
CA ARG A 87 7.29 4.47 3.26
C ARG A 87 6.52 3.68 2.23
N PHE A 88 5.89 4.40 1.31
CA PHE A 88 5.20 3.86 0.17
C PHE A 88 5.97 4.21 -1.10
N ILE A 89 6.01 3.27 -2.04
CA ILE A 89 6.45 3.49 -3.40
C ILE A 89 5.30 3.15 -4.35
N LEU A 90 5.10 3.98 -5.38
CA LEU A 90 4.04 3.74 -6.37
C LEU A 90 4.36 2.45 -7.15
N ALA A 91 3.45 1.49 -7.12
CA ALA A 91 3.63 0.20 -7.76
C ALA A 91 2.37 -0.23 -8.51
N SER A 92 2.55 -0.86 -9.68
CA SER A 92 1.48 -1.49 -10.44
C SER A 92 1.94 -2.85 -10.96
N GLU A 93 0.99 -3.63 -11.45
CA GLU A 93 1.25 -4.87 -12.17
C GLU A 93 0.70 -4.81 -13.60
N ILE A 94 1.26 -5.66 -14.45
CA ILE A 94 0.71 -5.92 -15.79
C ILE A 94 -0.01 -7.27 -15.72
N SER A 95 -1.34 -7.24 -15.77
CA SER A 95 -2.15 -8.46 -15.83
C SER A 95 -2.40 -8.85 -17.29
N SER A 96 -1.79 -9.95 -17.72
CA SER A 96 -2.02 -10.53 -19.05
C SER A 96 -3.09 -11.62 -18.97
N ILE A 97 -4.35 -11.26 -19.22
CA ILE A 97 -5.46 -12.21 -19.26
C ILE A 97 -5.58 -12.76 -20.69
N TYR A 98 -5.11 -13.99 -20.91
CA TYR A 98 -5.32 -14.69 -22.17
C TYR A 98 -6.79 -15.07 -22.36
N LYS A 99 -7.36 -14.68 -23.51
CA LYS A 99 -8.70 -15.07 -23.95
C LYS A 99 -8.59 -15.96 -25.19
N LYS A 100 -9.30 -17.09 -25.19
CA LYS A 100 -9.49 -17.93 -26.38
C LYS A 100 -10.98 -18.11 -26.61
N ARG A 101 -11.47 -17.68 -27.79
CA ARG A 101 -12.90 -17.74 -28.14
C ARG A 101 -13.79 -17.11 -27.05
N GLU A 102 -13.45 -15.88 -26.63
CA GLU A 102 -14.14 -15.13 -25.56
C GLU A 102 -14.17 -15.78 -24.17
N LYS A 103 -13.38 -16.85 -23.95
CA LYS A 103 -13.28 -17.50 -22.64
C LYS A 103 -11.89 -17.30 -22.04
N THR A 104 -11.86 -16.97 -20.76
CA THR A 104 -10.71 -17.13 -19.88
C THR A 104 -10.72 -18.56 -19.31
N ARG A 105 -9.62 -19.03 -18.72
CA ARG A 105 -9.57 -20.33 -18.03
C ARG A 105 -10.68 -20.46 -16.98
#